data_AF-A0A0S4TZL1-F1
#
_entry.id   AF-A0A0S4TZL1-F1
#
_cell.length_a   1.000
_cell.length_b   1.000
_cell.length_c   1.000
_cell.angle_alpha   90.00
_cell.angle_beta   90.00
_cell.angle_gamma   90.00
#
_symmetry.space_group_name_H-M   'P 1'
#
loop_
_entity.id
_entity.type
_entity.pdbx_description
1 polymer ?
#
loop_
_entity_poly.entity_id
_entity_poly.type
_entity_poly.pdbx_seq_one_letter_code
_entity_poly.pdbx_strand_id
1 'polypeptide(L)'
;MSRIYGLFVATVASYRGLSAEAVTATEAGLFFGPDAVTAGLADAVGTFEDALAQLTASLSPAPVMTARGVSLNPQMDCSMTTQPDPTAVSVPAAEAPGATAQPSVLASPPAAPVASHTDAVEIAQLCTLAGRADLIAGFLEARATPERVRSHLLAARAEASPEIASRIDPQAPVASADAGHPASPRNPLLQAVKKRLGIQ
;
A
#
# COMPACT_ATOMS: atom_id res chain seq x y z
N MET A 1 -25.09 -23.10 -4.73
CA MET A 1 -23.62 -23.06 -4.85
C MET A 1 -23.11 -22.69 -6.26
N SER A 2 -23.93 -22.66 -7.31
CA SER A 2 -23.49 -22.46 -8.70
C SER A 2 -23.11 -21.02 -9.12
N ARG A 3 -23.67 -19.98 -8.49
CA ARG A 3 -23.45 -18.58 -8.92
C ARG A 3 -22.00 -18.10 -8.74
N ILE A 4 -21.36 -18.45 -7.63
CA ILE A 4 -19.98 -18.03 -7.33
C ILE A 4 -18.99 -18.77 -8.25
N TYR A 5 -19.22 -20.06 -8.48
CA TYR A 5 -18.42 -20.85 -9.41
C TYR A 5 -18.49 -20.29 -10.84
N GLY A 6 -19.69 -19.96 -11.32
CA GLY A 6 -19.86 -19.32 -12.63
C GLY A 6 -19.13 -17.97 -12.75
N LEU A 7 -19.11 -17.16 -11.69
CA LEU A 7 -18.34 -15.91 -11.67
C LEU A 7 -16.83 -16.18 -11.79
N PHE A 8 -16.31 -17.14 -11.03
CA PHE A 8 -14.91 -17.55 -11.11
C PHE A 8 -14.54 -18.00 -12.53
N VAL A 9 -15.30 -18.93 -13.12
CA VAL A 9 -15.06 -19.45 -14.47
C VAL A 9 -15.06 -18.32 -15.51
N ALA A 10 -16.04 -17.42 -15.44
CA ALA A 10 -16.11 -16.27 -16.35
C ALA A 10 -14.89 -15.35 -16.23
N THR A 11 -14.44 -15.06 -15.00
CA THR A 11 -13.25 -14.21 -14.79
C THR A 11 -11.97 -14.88 -15.31
N VAL A 12 -11.72 -16.15 -14.98
CA VAL A 12 -10.51 -16.85 -15.43
C VAL A 12 -10.48 -16.99 -16.95
N ALA A 13 -11.61 -17.37 -17.56
CA ALA A 13 -11.74 -17.46 -19.01
C ALA A 13 -11.38 -16.14 -19.70
N SER A 14 -11.92 -15.01 -19.22
CA SER A 14 -11.68 -13.69 -19.79
C SER A 14 -10.24 -13.21 -19.64
N TYR A 15 -9.60 -13.41 -18.48
CA TYR A 15 -8.25 -12.88 -18.23
C TYR A 15 -7.13 -13.78 -18.75
N ARG A 16 -7.37 -15.09 -18.89
CA ARG A 16 -6.39 -16.06 -19.45
C ARG A 16 -6.60 -16.36 -20.93
N GLY A 17 -7.69 -15.88 -21.54
CA GLY A 17 -8.04 -16.24 -22.92
C GLY A 17 -8.42 -17.72 -23.08
N LEU A 18 -8.89 -18.36 -22.01
CA LEU A 18 -9.32 -19.76 -22.00
C LEU A 18 -10.83 -19.87 -22.22
N SER A 19 -11.30 -21.02 -22.72
CA SER A 19 -12.75 -21.28 -22.77
C SER A 19 -13.29 -21.62 -21.37
N ALA A 20 -14.57 -21.30 -21.12
CA ALA A 20 -15.23 -21.65 -19.86
C ALA A 20 -15.23 -23.17 -19.61
N GLU A 21 -15.31 -23.97 -20.68
CA GLU A 21 -15.21 -25.43 -20.61
C GLU A 21 -13.82 -25.88 -20.18
N ALA A 22 -12.74 -25.28 -20.70
CA ALA A 22 -11.37 -25.60 -20.30
C ALA A 22 -11.15 -25.32 -18.81
N VAL A 23 -11.64 -24.18 -18.31
CA VAL A 23 -11.56 -23.84 -16.88
C VAL A 23 -12.38 -24.82 -16.04
N THR A 24 -13.56 -25.23 -16.51
CA THR A 24 -14.40 -26.20 -15.79
C THR A 24 -13.79 -27.60 -15.77
N ALA A 25 -13.16 -28.01 -16.88
CA ALA A 25 -12.48 -29.29 -17.05
C ALA A 25 -11.23 -29.44 -16.16
N THR A 26 -10.75 -28.36 -15.54
CA THR A 26 -9.72 -28.46 -14.50
C THR A 26 -10.21 -29.16 -13.23
N GLU A 27 -11.53 -29.30 -13.05
CA GLU A 27 -12.19 -29.99 -11.93
C GLU A 27 -11.66 -29.58 -10.54
N ALA A 28 -11.23 -28.32 -10.41
CA ALA A 28 -10.56 -27.79 -9.20
C ALA A 28 -9.29 -28.57 -8.79
N GLY A 29 -8.62 -29.19 -9.77
CA GLY A 29 -7.33 -29.85 -9.60
C GLY A 29 -6.19 -28.86 -9.34
N LEU A 30 -5.09 -29.41 -8.81
CA LEU A 30 -3.86 -28.65 -8.54
C LEU A 30 -2.89 -28.78 -9.72
N PHE A 31 -2.33 -27.66 -10.16
CA PHE A 31 -1.35 -27.59 -11.23
C PHE A 31 -0.06 -26.98 -10.68
N PHE A 32 1.07 -27.64 -10.91
CA PHE A 32 2.36 -27.22 -10.39
C PHE A 32 3.32 -26.88 -11.52
N GLY A 33 4.04 -25.77 -11.37
CA GLY A 33 5.13 -25.40 -12.28
C GLY A 33 4.75 -25.49 -13.77
N PRO A 34 5.47 -26.30 -14.59
CA PRO A 34 5.22 -26.41 -16.03
C PRO A 34 3.80 -26.86 -16.40
N ASP A 35 3.13 -27.64 -15.56
CA ASP A 35 1.77 -28.12 -15.82
C ASP A 35 0.77 -26.96 -15.78
N ALA A 36 0.99 -25.98 -14.90
CA ALA A 36 0.16 -24.77 -14.83
C ALA A 36 0.35 -23.88 -16.08
N VAL A 37 1.56 -23.86 -16.65
CA VAL A 37 1.85 -23.14 -17.90
C VAL A 37 1.19 -23.84 -19.08
N THR A 38 1.30 -25.16 -19.14
CA THR A 38 0.68 -25.98 -20.21
C THR A 38 -0.85 -25.89 -20.17
N ALA A 39 -1.44 -25.83 -18.97
CA ALA A 39 -2.86 -25.60 -18.78
C ALA A 39 -3.32 -24.15 -19.06
N GLY A 40 -2.39 -23.23 -19.35
CA GLY A 40 -2.69 -21.81 -19.59
C GLY A 40 -3.09 -21.04 -18.34
N LEU A 41 -2.85 -21.60 -17.14
CA LEU A 41 -3.15 -20.96 -15.86
C LEU A 41 -2.01 -20.06 -15.37
N ALA A 42 -0.80 -20.24 -15.90
CA ALA A 42 0.39 -19.44 -15.63
C ALA A 42 1.12 -19.08 -16.93
N ASP A 43 1.84 -17.96 -16.94
CA ASP A 43 2.55 -17.47 -18.13
C ASP A 43 3.95 -18.10 -18.25
N ALA A 44 4.65 -18.30 -17.12
CA ALA A 44 5.95 -18.92 -17.03
C ALA A 44 6.24 -19.46 -15.62
N VAL A 45 7.30 -20.27 -15.48
CA VAL A 45 7.87 -20.67 -14.19
C VAL A 45 9.24 -20.01 -14.05
N GLY A 46 9.49 -19.36 -12.92
CA GLY A 46 10.75 -18.67 -12.66
C GLY A 46 10.89 -18.28 -11.20
N THR A 47 11.98 -17.59 -10.89
CA THR A 47 12.24 -17.01 -9.58
C THR A 47 11.60 -15.63 -9.44
N PHE A 48 11.59 -15.09 -8.22
CA PHE A 48 11.15 -13.72 -7.99
C PHE A 48 12.00 -12.69 -8.76
N GLU A 49 13.32 -12.89 -8.82
CA GLU A 49 14.24 -12.01 -9.55
C GLU A 49 13.92 -11.98 -11.05
N ASP A 50 13.55 -13.13 -11.64
CA ASP A 50 13.13 -13.20 -13.05
C ASP A 50 11.86 -12.37 -13.29
N ALA A 51 10.88 -12.44 -12.38
CA ALA A 51 9.66 -11.65 -12.47
C ALA A 51 9.93 -10.14 -12.31
N LEU A 52 10.82 -9.75 -11.38
CA LEU A 52 11.21 -8.35 -11.17
C LEU A 52 11.95 -7.79 -12.39
N ALA A 53 12.86 -8.56 -12.97
CA ALA A 53 13.58 -8.19 -14.18
C ALA A 53 12.62 -7.99 -15.36
N GLN A 54 11.66 -8.90 -15.57
CA GLN A 54 10.64 -8.79 -16.64
C GLN A 54 9.73 -7.57 -16.45
N LEU A 55 9.29 -7.30 -15.22
CA LEU A 55 8.47 -6.13 -14.92
C LEU A 55 9.24 -4.84 -15.20
N THR A 56 10.48 -4.75 -14.73
CA THR A 56 11.32 -3.55 -14.94
C THR A 56 11.60 -3.33 -16.42
N ALA A 57 11.86 -4.40 -17.18
CA ALA A 57 12.04 -4.34 -18.63
C ALA A 57 10.76 -3.88 -19.36
N SER A 58 9.59 -4.33 -18.91
CA SER A 58 8.29 -3.94 -19.50
C SER A 58 7.93 -2.47 -19.26
N LEU A 59 8.33 -1.92 -18.10
CA LEU A 59 8.06 -0.53 -17.73
C LEU A 59 9.12 0.46 -18.24
N SER A 60 10.32 -0.01 -18.59
CA SER A 60 11.39 0.85 -19.08
C SER A 60 11.13 1.25 -20.54
N PRO A 61 11.05 2.55 -20.86
CA PRO A 61 11.10 2.99 -22.25
C PRO A 61 12.47 2.63 -22.80
N ALA A 62 12.53 1.63 -23.68
CA ALA A 62 13.78 1.27 -24.34
C ALA A 62 14.38 2.53 -25.00
N PRO A 63 15.67 2.85 -24.78
CA PRO A 63 16.32 3.87 -25.57
C PRO A 63 16.36 3.33 -26.99
N VAL A 64 15.61 3.96 -27.89
CA VAL A 64 15.75 3.78 -29.33
C VAL A 64 17.18 4.19 -29.66
N MET A 65 18.11 3.23 -29.67
CA MET A 65 19.41 3.40 -30.29
C MET A 65 19.19 3.43 -31.81
N THR A 66 18.71 4.55 -32.32
CA THR A 66 18.92 4.91 -33.72
C THR A 66 20.37 5.35 -33.87
N ALA A 67 21.24 4.38 -34.11
CA ALA A 67 22.57 4.63 -34.64
C ALA A 67 22.45 5.07 -36.11
N ARG A 68 22.31 6.39 -36.35
CA ARG A 68 23.01 7.15 -37.40
C ARG A 68 22.52 8.59 -37.41
N GLY A 69 23.48 9.50 -37.33
CA GLY A 69 23.26 10.90 -37.01
C GLY A 69 22.57 11.72 -38.08
N VAL A 70 21.93 12.80 -37.62
CA VAL A 70 22.19 14.17 -38.05
C VAL A 70 21.88 15.04 -36.84
N SER A 71 22.86 15.87 -36.47
CA SER A 71 22.75 16.86 -35.41
C SER A 71 21.77 17.95 -35.83
N LEU A 72 20.71 18.17 -35.04
CA LEU A 72 20.06 19.47 -34.94
C LEU A 72 19.79 19.75 -33.46
N ASN A 73 20.73 20.50 -32.90
CA ASN A 73 20.70 21.19 -31.62
C ASN A 73 19.66 22.33 -31.66
N PRO A 74 18.73 22.42 -30.71
CA PRO A 74 18.32 23.71 -30.19
C PRO A 74 18.80 23.81 -28.74
N GLN A 75 19.92 24.47 -28.61
CA GLN A 75 20.48 24.96 -27.37
C GLN A 75 19.50 25.93 -26.72
N MET A 76 19.00 25.62 -25.53
CA MET A 76 18.51 26.59 -24.54
C MET A 76 18.90 26.07 -23.16
N ASP A 77 20.07 26.55 -22.74
CA ASP A 77 20.73 26.37 -21.46
C ASP A 77 19.95 27.08 -20.35
N CYS A 78 19.83 26.47 -19.16
CA CYS A 78 19.93 27.18 -17.88
C CYS A 78 20.22 26.14 -16.77
N SER A 79 21.53 25.96 -16.57
CA SER A 79 22.23 25.19 -15.54
C SER A 79 21.84 25.46 -14.08
N MET A 80 21.90 24.43 -13.21
CA MET A 80 22.73 24.37 -11.97
C MET A 80 22.49 23.07 -11.18
N THR A 81 23.25 22.01 -11.49
CA THR A 81 23.65 21.01 -10.50
C THR A 81 25.15 21.11 -10.36
N THR A 82 25.63 21.54 -9.19
CA THR A 82 27.01 21.33 -8.76
C THR A 82 27.12 19.88 -8.32
N GLN A 83 27.80 19.07 -9.15
CA GLN A 83 28.38 17.80 -8.77
C GLN A 83 29.88 18.03 -8.54
N PRO A 84 30.48 17.50 -7.48
CA PRO A 84 31.87 17.09 -7.52
C PRO A 84 31.94 15.58 -7.78
N ASP A 85 32.74 15.27 -8.79
CA ASP A 85 33.16 13.97 -9.31
C ASP A 85 33.88 13.09 -8.25
N PRO A 86 33.61 11.78 -8.18
CA PRO A 86 34.39 10.83 -7.40
C PRO A 86 35.54 10.23 -8.25
N THR A 87 36.75 10.75 -8.07
CA THR A 87 37.95 10.12 -8.65
C THR A 87 38.39 8.94 -7.77
N ALA A 88 38.14 7.73 -8.25
CA ALA A 88 38.63 6.49 -7.65
C ALA A 88 40.03 6.16 -8.18
N VAL A 89 41.03 5.93 -7.30
CA VAL A 89 42.12 4.96 -7.49
C VAL A 89 42.67 4.51 -6.12
N SER A 90 42.42 3.23 -5.83
CA SER A 90 43.29 2.18 -5.25
C SER A 90 44.25 2.46 -4.06
N VAL A 91 44.01 1.68 -3.00
CA VAL A 91 44.90 1.24 -1.89
C VAL A 91 46.19 0.55 -2.40
N PRO A 92 47.32 0.45 -1.64
CA PRO A 92 47.37 -0.09 -0.26
C PRO A 92 48.40 0.51 0.74
N ALA A 93 48.09 0.26 2.02
CA ALA A 93 48.94 0.00 3.19
C ALA A 93 50.25 0.79 3.43
N ALA A 94 50.29 1.56 4.53
CA ALA A 94 51.32 1.46 5.60
C ALA A 94 51.04 2.40 6.79
N GLU A 95 51.08 1.81 7.99
CA GLU A 95 51.49 2.36 9.30
C GLU A 95 50.83 3.60 9.95
N ALA A 96 50.28 3.36 11.15
CA ALA A 96 50.14 4.29 12.29
C ALA A 96 51.54 4.70 12.85
N PRO A 97 51.77 5.65 13.79
CA PRO A 97 50.85 6.16 14.84
C PRO A 97 50.98 7.66 15.24
N GLY A 98 50.13 8.12 16.18
CA GLY A 98 50.31 9.35 16.99
C GLY A 98 49.07 10.25 17.00
N ALA A 99 48.25 10.25 18.07
CA ALA A 99 48.21 11.30 19.11
C ALA A 99 48.32 12.73 18.56
N THR A 100 47.38 13.67 18.70
CA THR A 100 46.79 14.15 19.96
C THR A 100 45.71 15.22 19.62
N ALA A 101 44.76 15.39 20.54
CA ALA A 101 44.05 16.65 20.85
C ALA A 101 43.00 17.23 19.87
N GLN A 102 41.73 17.11 20.28
CA GLN A 102 40.68 18.11 20.01
C GLN A 102 41.06 19.46 20.65
N PRO A 103 40.49 20.58 20.17
CA PRO A 103 39.37 21.15 20.92
C PRO A 103 38.24 21.78 20.07
N SER A 104 37.04 21.67 20.62
CA SER A 104 35.80 22.36 20.23
C SER A 104 35.92 23.88 20.23
N VAL A 105 35.29 24.53 19.25
CA VAL A 105 34.42 25.73 19.33
C VAL A 105 33.95 26.00 17.87
N LEU A 106 32.69 26.27 17.53
CA LEU A 106 31.81 27.31 18.01
C LEU A 106 30.36 26.90 17.68
N ALA A 107 29.51 26.84 18.69
CA ALA A 107 28.06 26.78 18.50
C ALA A 107 27.57 28.14 17.98
N SER A 108 26.96 28.13 16.80
CA SER A 108 26.13 29.24 16.30
C SER A 108 24.67 29.00 16.69
N PRO A 109 23.85 30.06 16.87
CA PRO A 109 22.57 30.04 17.59
C PRO A 109 21.46 29.28 16.83
N PRO A 110 20.35 28.89 17.50
CA PRO A 110 19.24 28.22 16.85
C PRO A 110 18.52 29.21 15.94
N ALA A 111 18.76 29.12 14.63
CA ALA A 111 17.90 29.72 13.64
C ALA A 111 16.52 29.06 13.75
N ALA A 112 15.48 29.87 13.96
CA ALA A 112 14.10 29.42 13.96
C ALA A 112 13.82 28.59 12.69
N PRO A 113 13.17 27.42 12.79
CA PRO A 113 12.95 26.56 11.63
C PRO A 113 12.02 27.29 10.66
N VAL A 114 12.55 27.64 9.50
CA VAL A 114 11.74 27.83 8.31
C VAL A 114 11.15 26.46 8.01
N ALA A 115 9.82 26.33 8.16
CA ALA A 115 9.13 25.09 7.79
C ALA A 115 9.54 24.78 6.34
N SER A 116 10.25 23.67 6.17
CA SER A 116 10.73 23.28 4.85
C SER A 116 9.52 22.93 3.98
N HIS A 117 9.64 23.08 2.67
CA HIS A 117 8.56 22.68 1.77
C HIS A 117 8.16 21.21 1.99
N THR A 118 9.14 20.37 2.35
CA THR A 118 8.95 18.98 2.78
C THR A 118 8.03 18.88 4.01
N ASP A 119 8.25 19.69 5.05
CA ASP A 119 7.38 19.69 6.24
C ASP A 119 5.94 20.08 5.90
N ALA A 120 5.74 21.06 5.02
CA ALA A 120 4.40 21.50 4.59
C ALA A 120 3.66 20.39 3.83
N VAL A 121 4.37 19.63 2.98
CA VAL A 121 3.80 18.47 2.26
C VAL A 121 3.44 17.35 3.24
N GLU A 122 4.31 17.05 4.21
CA GLU A 122 4.02 16.04 5.24
C GLU A 122 2.79 16.40 6.07
N ILE A 123 2.66 17.66 6.49
CA ILE A 123 1.49 18.15 7.25
C ILE A 123 0.21 18.00 6.41
N ALA A 124 0.25 18.35 5.12
CA ALA A 124 -0.89 18.21 4.24
C ALA A 124 -1.33 16.74 4.07
N GLN A 125 -0.38 15.82 3.91
CA GLN A 125 -0.66 14.39 3.80
C GLN A 125 -1.28 13.82 5.09
N LEU A 126 -0.74 14.18 6.25
CA LEU A 126 -1.25 13.72 7.55
C LEU A 126 -2.69 14.19 7.81
N CYS A 127 -2.98 15.45 7.55
CA CYS A 127 -4.32 16.00 7.73
C CYS A 127 -5.33 15.40 6.73
N THR A 128 -4.90 15.12 5.50
CA THR A 128 -5.74 14.47 4.49
C THR A 128 -6.08 13.03 4.88
N LEU A 129 -5.10 12.27 5.38
CA LEU A 129 -5.31 10.90 5.84
C LEU A 129 -6.26 10.82 7.05
N ALA A 130 -6.22 11.84 7.91
CA ALA A 130 -7.13 11.96 9.05
C ALA A 130 -8.53 12.49 8.67
N GLY A 131 -8.77 12.81 7.39
CA GLY A 131 -10.04 13.37 6.92
C GLY A 131 -10.31 14.81 7.39
N ARG A 132 -9.27 15.55 7.79
CA ARG A 132 -9.38 16.92 8.33
C ARG A 132 -8.50 17.90 7.53
N ALA A 133 -8.74 17.99 6.22
CA ALA A 133 -7.99 18.87 5.34
C ALA A 133 -8.17 20.37 5.68
N ASP A 134 -9.28 20.74 6.33
CA ASP A 134 -9.57 22.12 6.73
C ASP A 134 -8.55 22.71 7.73
N LEU A 135 -7.84 21.86 8.47
CA LEU A 135 -6.87 22.29 9.48
C LEU A 135 -5.46 22.56 8.90
N ILE A 136 -5.20 22.21 7.63
CA ILE A 136 -3.87 22.31 7.01
C ILE A 136 -3.38 23.76 7.02
N ALA A 137 -4.22 24.71 6.60
CA ALA A 137 -3.85 26.12 6.54
C ALA A 137 -3.42 26.66 7.91
N GLY A 138 -4.17 26.35 8.97
CA GLY A 138 -3.85 26.77 10.34
C GLY A 138 -2.54 26.17 10.88
N PHE A 139 -2.21 24.92 10.52
CA PHE A 139 -0.94 24.31 10.92
C PHE A 139 0.26 24.89 10.17
N LEU A 140 0.10 25.26 8.91
CA LEU A 140 1.13 25.93 8.12
C LEU A 140 1.37 27.36 8.62
N GLU A 141 0.31 28.11 8.94
CA GLU A 141 0.40 29.46 9.51
C GLU A 141 1.06 29.45 10.90
N ALA A 142 0.71 28.47 11.74
CA ALA A 142 1.28 28.31 13.07
C ALA A 142 2.71 27.73 13.08
N ARG A 143 3.27 27.38 11.91
CA ARG A 143 4.56 26.68 11.77
C ARG A 143 4.66 25.46 12.71
N ALA A 144 3.58 24.68 12.76
CA ALA A 144 3.57 23.46 13.54
C ALA A 144 4.52 22.42 12.92
N THR A 145 5.22 21.66 13.76
CA THR A 145 6.04 20.53 13.28
C THR A 145 5.16 19.33 12.95
N PRO A 146 5.55 18.46 12.00
CA PRO A 146 4.76 17.29 11.61
C PRO A 146 4.45 16.36 12.79
N GLU A 147 5.38 16.21 13.74
CA GLU A 147 5.18 15.43 14.99
C GLU A 147 4.06 16.00 15.88
N ARG A 148 3.96 17.33 15.96
CA ARG A 148 2.89 18.00 16.72
C ARG A 148 1.53 17.83 16.05
N VAL A 149 1.50 17.86 14.71
CA VAL A 149 0.28 17.59 13.93
C VAL A 149 -0.15 16.13 14.09
N ARG A 150 0.78 15.16 14.03
CA ARG A 150 0.50 13.73 14.26
C ARG A 150 -0.15 13.48 15.61
N SER A 151 0.47 13.97 16.68
CA SER A 151 -0.04 13.84 18.05
C SER A 151 -1.40 14.51 18.24
N HIS A 152 -1.61 15.70 17.69
CA HIS A 152 -2.90 16.39 17.73
C HIS A 152 -4.00 15.63 16.97
N LEU A 153 -3.70 15.12 15.77
CA LEU A 153 -4.65 14.32 14.98
C LEU A 153 -4.99 12.98 15.65
N LEU A 154 -4.01 12.36 16.32
CA LEU A 154 -4.22 11.10 17.04
C LEU A 154 -5.08 11.29 18.29
N ALA A 155 -4.85 12.36 19.06
CA ALA A 155 -5.71 12.73 20.19
C ALA A 155 -7.14 13.01 19.73
N ALA A 156 -7.29 13.84 18.70
CA ALA A 156 -8.58 14.17 18.12
C ALA A 156 -9.34 12.96 17.54
N ARG A 157 -8.62 11.96 17.02
CA ARG A 157 -9.21 10.71 16.53
C ARG A 157 -9.62 9.80 17.67
N ALA A 158 -8.86 9.79 18.77
CA ALA A 158 -9.23 9.05 19.98
C ALA A 158 -10.52 9.60 20.59
N GLU A 159 -10.69 10.92 20.66
CA GLU A 159 -11.91 11.58 21.15
C GLU A 159 -13.13 11.34 20.24
N ALA A 160 -12.91 11.29 18.92
CA ALA A 160 -13.96 11.02 17.94
C ALA A 160 -14.25 9.51 17.76
N SER A 161 -13.48 8.63 18.38
CA SER A 161 -13.71 7.19 18.29
C SER A 161 -14.96 6.85 19.10
N PRO A 162 -16.01 6.27 18.49
CA PRO A 162 -17.12 5.75 19.28
C PRO A 162 -16.57 4.68 20.22
N GLU A 163 -16.82 4.83 21.51
CA GLU A 163 -16.52 3.77 22.48
C GLU A 163 -17.14 2.47 21.95
N ILE A 164 -16.32 1.46 21.70
CA ILE A 164 -16.82 0.11 21.44
C ILE A 164 -17.33 -0.41 22.78
N ALA A 165 -18.53 0.00 23.17
CA ALA A 165 -19.26 -0.57 24.29
C ALA A 165 -19.63 -2.01 23.89
N SER A 166 -18.75 -2.95 24.21
CA SER A 166 -19.03 -4.38 24.10
C SER A 166 -20.16 -4.72 25.07
N ARG A 167 -21.41 -4.66 24.58
CA ARG A 167 -22.61 -5.14 25.28
C ARG A 167 -22.65 -6.66 25.28
N ILE A 168 -21.65 -7.27 25.89
CA ILE A 168 -21.74 -8.64 26.38
C ILE A 168 -22.21 -8.51 27.83
N ASP A 169 -23.52 -8.34 28.01
CA ASP A 169 -24.16 -8.52 29.31
C ASP A 169 -24.08 -10.03 29.66
N PRO A 170 -23.34 -10.45 30.70
CA PRO A 170 -23.33 -11.84 31.13
C PRO A 170 -24.64 -12.27 31.82
N GLN A 171 -25.60 -11.36 31.99
CA GLN A 171 -26.86 -11.60 32.68
C GLN A 171 -28.09 -11.18 31.85
N ALA A 172 -28.08 -11.45 30.54
CA ALA A 172 -29.32 -11.52 29.78
C ALA A 172 -29.96 -12.91 30.01
N PRO A 173 -31.24 -13.01 30.41
CA PRO A 173 -31.88 -14.30 30.66
C PRO A 173 -31.82 -15.16 29.39
N VAL A 174 -31.57 -16.46 29.58
CA VAL A 174 -31.33 -17.58 28.65
C VAL A 174 -32.33 -17.78 27.48
N ALA A 175 -33.04 -16.74 27.02
CA ALA A 175 -33.88 -16.76 25.83
C ALA A 175 -33.08 -16.91 24.51
N SER A 176 -31.75 -16.72 24.54
CA SER A 176 -30.90 -16.70 23.34
C SER A 176 -30.32 -18.05 22.93
N ALA A 177 -30.35 -19.07 23.79
CA ALA A 177 -29.86 -20.41 23.43
C ALA A 177 -30.79 -21.14 22.43
N ASP A 178 -32.08 -20.76 22.41
CA ASP A 178 -33.08 -21.34 21.52
C ASP A 178 -33.15 -20.64 20.15
N ALA A 179 -32.53 -19.46 20.00
CA ALA A 179 -32.56 -18.71 18.74
C ALA A 179 -31.58 -19.24 17.67
N GLY A 180 -30.60 -20.07 18.07
CA GLY A 180 -29.60 -20.66 17.18
C GLY A 180 -30.00 -22.01 16.56
N HIS A 181 -31.06 -22.66 17.06
CA HIS A 181 -31.53 -23.92 16.49
C HIS A 181 -32.40 -23.67 15.24
N PRO A 182 -32.14 -24.33 14.10
CA PRO A 182 -32.85 -24.07 12.85
C PRO A 182 -34.34 -24.46 12.88
N ALA A 183 -34.78 -25.19 13.90
CA ALA A 183 -36.15 -25.63 14.10
C ALA A 183 -36.89 -24.90 15.25
N SER A 184 -36.24 -23.95 15.94
CA SER A 184 -36.86 -23.31 17.09
C SER A 184 -37.82 -22.18 16.67
N PRO A 185 -39.02 -22.12 17.28
CA PRO A 185 -40.08 -21.15 16.94
C PRO A 185 -39.70 -19.69 17.26
N ARG A 186 -38.59 -19.50 17.97
CA ARG A 186 -38.02 -18.19 18.30
C ARG A 186 -36.98 -17.67 17.32
N ASN A 187 -36.66 -18.42 16.26
CA ASN A 187 -35.73 -17.94 15.25
C ASN A 187 -36.34 -16.75 14.48
N PRO A 188 -35.66 -15.57 14.43
CA PRO A 188 -36.22 -14.37 13.82
C PRO A 188 -36.47 -14.50 12.31
N LEU A 189 -35.73 -15.39 11.62
CA LEU A 189 -35.92 -15.65 10.20
C LEU A 189 -37.22 -16.43 9.94
N LEU A 190 -37.52 -17.43 10.79
CA LEU A 190 -38.77 -18.18 10.74
C LEU A 190 -39.99 -17.29 11.03
N GLN A 191 -39.85 -16.34 11.97
CA GLN A 191 -40.92 -15.36 12.26
C GLN A 191 -41.14 -14.38 11.10
N ALA A 192 -40.07 -13.92 10.45
CA ALA A 192 -40.17 -13.05 9.28
C ALA A 192 -40.86 -13.76 8.10
N VAL A 193 -40.53 -15.03 7.86
CA VAL A 193 -41.16 -15.86 6.83
C VAL A 193 -42.63 -16.12 7.16
N LYS A 194 -42.94 -16.48 8.41
CA LYS A 194 -44.32 -16.73 8.86
C LYS A 194 -45.20 -15.47 8.73
N LYS A 195 -44.68 -14.30 9.10
CA LYS A 195 -45.37 -13.01 8.94
C LYS A 195 -45.64 -12.67 7.47
N ARG A 196 -44.74 -13.04 6.56
CA ARG A 196 -44.93 -12.85 5.11
C ARG A 196 -45.94 -13.82 4.50
N LEU A 197 -46.08 -15.02 5.07
CA LEU A 197 -47.03 -16.05 4.63
C LEU A 197 -48.41 -15.95 5.30
N GLY A 198 -48.60 -15.06 6.28
CA GLY A 198 -49.90 -14.78 6.90
C GLY A 198 -50.43 -15.89 7.82
N ILE A 199 -49.58 -16.83 8.24
CA ILE A 199 -49.97 -17.96 9.09
C ILE A 199 -49.79 -17.52 10.56
N GLN A 200 -50.86 -17.03 11.19
CA GLN A 200 -50.83 -16.69 12.62
C GLN A 200 -50.80 -17.96 13.48
#